data_AF-A0A9R0PTI0-F1
#
_entry.id   AF-A0A9R0PTI0-F1
#
_cell.length_a   1.000
_cell.length_b   1.000
_cell.length_c   1.000
_cell.angle_alpha   90.00
_cell.angle_beta   90.00
_cell.angle_gamma   90.00
#
_symmetry.space_group_name_H-M   'P 1'
#
loop_
_entity.id
_entity.type
_entity.pdbx_description
1 polymer ?
#
loop_
_entity_poly.entity_id
_entity_poly.type
_entity_poly.pdbx_seq_one_letter_code
_entity_poly.pdbx_strand_id
1 'polypeptide(L)'
;MSNTSCDILLHFYILKVELTATAPRVICRVVESVGEGVEDLAPGDHVVPIFNGECGTCAYCHSSATNLCGTYRVDAFKSTMVSDNGTRFSVVNTSGDTVPVYHFLNTSTFAEYTVLDAACAVKINPAAPLEKMCLLSCGISTGKFFCFKLLIASS
;
A
#
# COMPACT_ATOMS: atom_id res chain seq x y z
N MET A 1 -14.68 -25.16 -21.94
CA MET A 1 -14.06 -23.81 -22.01
C MET A 1 -14.29 -23.15 -20.65
N SER A 2 -13.21 -22.72 -20.04
CA SER A 2 -12.93 -22.76 -18.60
C SER A 2 -13.53 -21.62 -17.77
N ASN A 3 -14.41 -21.98 -16.82
CA ASN A 3 -14.63 -21.50 -15.45
C ASN A 3 -14.03 -20.14 -14.98
N THR A 4 -14.20 -19.05 -15.71
CA THR A 4 -13.93 -17.67 -15.21
C THR A 4 -14.87 -17.20 -14.10
N SER A 5 -15.96 -17.93 -13.83
CA SER A 5 -16.94 -17.55 -12.81
C SER A 5 -16.47 -17.88 -11.38
N CYS A 6 -15.62 -18.89 -11.17
CA CYS A 6 -15.17 -19.26 -9.81
C CYS A 6 -14.10 -18.33 -9.26
N ASP A 7 -13.18 -17.81 -10.08
CA ASP A 7 -12.07 -16.96 -9.61
C ASP A 7 -12.52 -15.55 -9.24
N ILE A 8 -13.49 -14.99 -9.99
CA ILE A 8 -14.16 -13.73 -9.65
C ILE A 8 -14.99 -13.91 -8.38
N LEU A 9 -15.73 -15.02 -8.26
CA LEU A 9 -16.50 -15.30 -7.05
C LEU A 9 -15.60 -15.52 -5.84
N LEU A 10 -14.40 -16.12 -5.99
CA LEU A 10 -13.43 -16.30 -4.91
C LEU A 10 -12.78 -14.97 -4.50
N HIS A 11 -12.41 -14.11 -5.45
CA HIS A 11 -12.00 -12.73 -5.14
C HIS A 11 -13.10 -11.96 -4.42
N PHE A 12 -14.36 -12.06 -4.89
CA PHE A 12 -15.51 -11.45 -4.23
C PHE A 12 -15.85 -12.11 -2.88
N TYR A 13 -15.56 -13.39 -2.68
CA TYR A 13 -15.81 -14.10 -1.42
C TYR A 13 -14.73 -13.77 -0.39
N ILE A 14 -13.47 -13.69 -0.79
CA ILE A 14 -12.36 -13.17 0.04
C ILE A 14 -12.66 -11.71 0.40
N LEU A 15 -13.01 -10.88 -0.59
CA LEU A 15 -13.48 -9.50 -0.36
C LEU A 15 -14.75 -9.43 0.49
N LYS A 16 -15.69 -10.39 0.41
CA LYS A 16 -16.91 -10.44 1.25
C LYS A 16 -16.66 -10.90 2.68
N VAL A 17 -15.76 -11.87 2.88
CA VAL A 17 -15.31 -12.32 4.20
C VAL A 17 -14.52 -11.21 4.88
N GLU A 18 -13.85 -10.32 4.14
CA GLU A 18 -13.29 -9.07 4.65
C GLU A 18 -14.33 -7.92 4.76
N LEU A 19 -15.36 -7.86 3.91
CA LEU A 19 -16.38 -6.79 3.96
C LEU A 19 -17.33 -6.89 5.15
N THR A 20 -17.49 -8.06 5.78
CA THR A 20 -18.18 -8.15 7.07
C THR A 20 -17.35 -7.54 8.22
N ALA A 21 -16.10 -7.14 7.96
CA ALA A 21 -15.25 -6.41 8.87
C ALA A 21 -14.77 -5.06 8.29
N THR A 22 -15.70 -4.10 8.13
CA THR A 22 -15.45 -2.63 8.07
C THR A 22 -14.52 -2.10 6.94
N ALA A 23 -15.17 -1.49 5.94
CA ALA A 23 -14.81 -0.37 5.03
C ALA A 23 -13.34 0.16 4.99
N PRO A 24 -12.82 0.65 3.83
CA PRO A 24 -11.39 0.93 3.60
C PRO A 24 -10.74 1.76 4.73
N ARG A 25 -9.90 1.12 5.53
CA ARG A 25 -9.28 1.71 6.73
C ARG A 25 -8.04 2.49 6.31
N VAL A 26 -7.98 3.78 6.64
CA VAL A 26 -6.77 4.59 6.41
C VAL A 26 -5.88 4.50 7.64
N ILE A 27 -4.63 4.08 7.43
CA ILE A 27 -3.78 3.49 8.47
C ILE A 27 -2.41 4.18 8.44
N CYS A 28 -2.08 4.91 9.50
CA CYS A 28 -0.71 5.31 9.78
C CYS A 28 0.11 4.07 10.08
N ARG A 29 1.34 4.04 9.58
CA ARG A 29 2.25 2.93 9.78
C ARG A 29 3.51 3.36 10.52
N VAL A 30 4.14 2.40 11.18
CA VAL A 30 5.50 2.56 11.71
C VAL A 30 6.45 1.74 10.86
N VAL A 31 7.52 2.37 10.38
CA VAL A 31 8.58 1.70 9.63
C VAL A 31 9.25 0.67 10.53
N GLU A 32 9.28 -0.57 10.09
CA GLU A 32 9.94 -1.69 10.74
C GLU A 32 11.38 -1.82 10.21
N SER A 33 11.53 -1.82 8.88
CA SER A 33 12.82 -1.82 8.20
C SER A 33 12.72 -1.17 6.83
N VAL A 34 13.88 -0.81 6.29
CA VAL A 34 14.04 -0.15 4.99
C VAL A 34 15.01 -0.94 4.12
N GLY A 35 14.73 -1.00 2.82
CA GLY A 35 15.61 -1.61 1.82
C GLY A 35 16.84 -0.76 1.52
N GLU A 36 17.77 -1.35 0.77
CA GLU A 36 18.96 -0.66 0.27
C GLU A 36 18.57 0.55 -0.60
N GLY A 37 19.31 1.66 -0.48
CA GLY A 37 19.08 2.90 -1.23
C GLY A 37 18.01 3.83 -0.66
N VAL A 38 17.31 3.44 0.41
CA VAL A 38 16.36 4.33 1.10
C VAL A 38 17.09 5.19 2.14
N GLU A 39 17.15 6.49 1.90
CA GLU A 39 17.87 7.44 2.78
C GLU A 39 16.92 8.26 3.68
N ASP A 40 15.69 8.54 3.22
CA ASP A 40 14.77 9.49 3.87
C ASP A 40 13.89 8.86 4.98
N LEU A 41 13.99 7.54 5.17
CA LEU A 41 13.18 6.77 6.11
C LEU A 41 14.04 5.83 6.94
N ALA A 42 13.68 5.65 8.21
CA ALA A 42 14.37 4.76 9.13
C ALA A 42 13.38 3.96 9.99
N PRO A 43 13.78 2.80 10.53
CA PRO A 43 13.00 2.07 11.53
C PRO A 43 12.51 2.98 12.66
N GLY A 44 11.23 2.88 12.99
CA GLY A 44 10.55 3.71 13.99
C GLY A 44 9.88 4.97 13.45
N ASP A 45 10.15 5.37 12.20
CA ASP A 45 9.47 6.52 11.60
C ASP A 45 7.97 6.26 11.44
N HIS A 46 7.17 7.27 11.77
CA HIS A 46 5.74 7.26 11.48
C HIS A 46 5.54 7.73 10.05
N VAL A 47 4.81 6.94 9.27
CA VAL A 47 4.54 7.23 7.87
C VAL A 47 3.08 7.02 7.51
N VAL A 48 2.65 7.71 6.46
CA VAL A 48 1.34 7.55 5.85
C VAL A 48 1.55 6.97 4.45
N PRO A 49 1.06 5.74 4.19
CA PRO A 49 1.04 5.20 2.83
C PRO A 49 0.14 6.05 1.93
N ILE A 50 0.64 6.37 0.74
CA ILE A 50 -0.09 7.14 -0.28
C ILE A 50 -0.19 6.32 -1.56
N PHE A 51 -1.39 6.27 -2.13
CA PHE A 51 -1.66 5.50 -3.36
C PHE A 51 -1.07 6.15 -4.62
N ASN A 52 -0.78 7.45 -4.54
CA ASN A 52 -0.18 8.25 -5.60
C ASN A 52 1.12 8.84 -5.08
N GLY A 53 2.23 8.14 -5.32
CA GLY A 53 3.55 8.46 -4.78
C GLY A 53 4.29 9.55 -5.54
N GLU A 54 5.50 9.86 -5.07
CA GLU A 54 6.38 10.89 -5.63
C GLU A 54 7.83 10.38 -5.75
N CYS A 55 8.35 10.26 -6.98
CA CYS A 55 9.74 9.82 -7.20
C CYS A 55 10.78 10.93 -7.07
N GLY A 56 10.37 12.21 -6.98
CA GLY A 56 11.26 13.37 -6.89
C GLY A 56 12.14 13.66 -8.13
N THR A 57 12.10 12.81 -9.17
CA THR A 57 13.05 12.85 -10.29
C THR A 57 12.42 12.99 -11.67
N CYS A 58 11.10 12.78 -11.79
CA CYS A 58 10.40 12.90 -13.08
C CYS A 58 9.95 14.35 -13.33
N ALA A 59 9.75 14.70 -14.61
CA ALA A 59 9.30 16.04 -15.00
C ALA A 59 7.97 16.48 -14.33
N TYR A 60 7.10 15.51 -14.00
CA TYR A 60 5.85 15.79 -13.31
C TYR A 60 6.04 16.14 -11.84
N CYS A 61 7.00 15.50 -11.14
CA CYS A 61 7.32 15.83 -9.75
C CYS A 61 7.94 17.23 -9.63
N HIS A 62 8.69 17.68 -10.64
CA HIS A 62 9.22 19.04 -10.68
C HIS A 62 8.22 20.10 -11.17
N SER A 63 7.03 19.70 -11.61
CA SER A 63 6.00 20.60 -12.10
C SER A 63 5.12 21.10 -10.97
N SER A 64 4.89 22.41 -10.89
CA SER A 64 3.92 22.97 -9.95
C SER A 64 2.46 22.78 -10.37
N ALA A 65 2.21 22.21 -11.56
CA ALA A 65 0.87 22.08 -12.13
C ALA A 65 0.18 20.75 -11.82
N THR A 66 0.92 19.74 -11.36
CA THR A 66 0.39 18.39 -11.12
C THR A 66 1.10 17.70 -9.97
N ASN A 67 0.39 16.84 -9.26
CA ASN A 67 0.95 15.92 -8.27
C ASN A 67 0.97 14.46 -8.78
N LEU A 68 0.69 14.24 -10.07
CA LEU A 68 0.67 12.91 -10.67
C LEU A 68 2.07 12.52 -11.14
N CYS A 69 2.78 11.74 -10.32
CA CYS A 69 4.09 11.22 -10.66
C CYS A 69 4.06 10.38 -11.95
N GLY A 70 5.08 10.49 -12.80
CA GLY A 70 5.18 9.66 -14.01
C GLY A 70 5.32 8.17 -13.70
N THR A 71 5.98 7.84 -12.59
CA THR A 71 6.34 6.47 -12.20
C THR A 71 5.37 5.86 -11.18
N TYR A 72 5.03 6.62 -10.14
CA TYR A 72 4.26 6.14 -8.98
C TYR A 72 2.82 6.70 -8.93
N ARG A 73 2.30 7.23 -10.05
CA ARG A 73 0.89 7.60 -10.10
C ARG A 73 -0.01 6.40 -9.82
N VAL A 74 -1.20 6.71 -9.32
CA VAL A 74 -2.23 5.71 -9.09
C VAL A 74 -2.59 4.96 -10.37
N ASP A 75 -2.57 3.63 -10.29
CA ASP A 75 -3.03 2.74 -11.35
C ASP A 75 -3.78 1.58 -10.70
N ALA A 76 -5.09 1.50 -10.96
CA ALA A 76 -5.96 0.47 -10.39
C ALA A 76 -5.72 -0.92 -10.99
N PHE A 77 -5.05 -1.00 -12.14
CA PHE A 77 -4.72 -2.26 -12.81
C PHE A 77 -3.32 -2.77 -12.46
N LYS A 78 -2.50 -1.93 -11.83
CA LYS A 78 -1.18 -2.33 -11.33
C LYS A 78 -1.33 -3.21 -10.11
N SER A 79 -0.70 -4.38 -10.16
CA SER A 79 -0.83 -5.45 -9.18
C SER A 79 0.50 -5.88 -8.56
N THR A 80 1.59 -5.23 -8.93
CA THR A 80 2.98 -5.60 -8.57
C THR A 80 3.79 -4.38 -8.15
N MET A 81 4.92 -4.61 -7.48
CA MET A 81 5.86 -3.57 -7.06
C MET A 81 6.48 -2.87 -8.27
N VAL A 82 6.80 -1.58 -8.14
CA VAL A 82 7.45 -0.82 -9.22
C VAL A 82 8.88 -1.28 -9.43
N SER A 83 9.59 -1.61 -8.35
CA SER A 83 11.02 -1.91 -8.36
C SER A 83 11.39 -3.14 -9.20
N ASP A 84 10.60 -4.22 -9.12
CA ASP A 84 10.94 -5.52 -9.71
C ASP A 84 9.77 -6.24 -10.40
N ASN A 85 8.60 -5.61 -10.51
CA ASN A 85 7.37 -6.22 -11.00
C ASN A 85 6.96 -7.51 -10.27
N GLY A 86 7.43 -7.73 -9.04
CA GLY A 86 7.08 -8.88 -8.20
C GLY A 86 5.95 -8.58 -7.21
N THR A 87 5.54 -9.62 -6.48
CA THR A 87 4.67 -9.49 -5.31
C THR A 87 5.48 -9.67 -4.02
N ARG A 88 4.90 -9.27 -2.89
CA ARG A 88 5.50 -9.45 -1.55
C ARG A 88 4.63 -10.31 -0.63
N PHE A 89 3.46 -10.67 -1.11
CA PHE A 89 2.49 -11.48 -0.42
C PHE A 89 2.29 -12.79 -1.15
N SER A 90 2.12 -13.85 -0.39
CA SER A 90 1.72 -15.16 -0.87
C SER A 90 0.85 -15.83 0.17
N VAL A 91 -0.01 -16.74 -0.28
CA VAL A 91 -0.86 -17.57 0.57
C VAL A 91 -0.73 -19.02 0.14
N VAL A 92 -0.88 -19.95 1.08
CA VAL A 92 -0.97 -21.37 0.77
C VAL A 92 -2.44 -21.69 0.49
N ASN A 93 -2.72 -22.23 -0.69
CA ASN A 93 -4.07 -22.63 -1.07
C ASN A 93 -4.50 -23.92 -0.35
N THR A 94 -5.75 -24.34 -0.53
CA THR A 94 -6.29 -25.57 0.06
C THR A 94 -5.62 -26.85 -0.45
N SER A 95 -4.94 -26.79 -1.60
CA SER A 95 -4.16 -27.88 -2.19
C SER A 95 -2.72 -27.95 -1.66
N GLY A 96 -2.30 -26.98 -0.86
CA GLY A 96 -0.94 -26.88 -0.31
C GLY A 96 0.05 -26.10 -1.20
N ASP A 97 -0.39 -25.56 -2.34
CA ASP A 97 0.47 -24.76 -3.21
C ASP A 97 0.56 -23.32 -2.72
N THR A 98 1.75 -22.73 -2.83
CA THR A 98 1.94 -21.30 -2.56
C THR A 98 1.52 -20.48 -3.78
N VAL A 99 0.54 -19.59 -3.59
CA VAL A 99 -0.01 -18.72 -4.63
C VAL A 99 0.32 -17.27 -4.29
N PRO A 100 0.81 -16.45 -5.25
CA PRO A 100 1.08 -15.04 -5.01
C PRO A 100 -0.21 -14.26 -4.77
N VAL A 101 -0.15 -13.31 -3.83
CA VAL A 101 -1.20 -12.30 -3.63
C VAL A 101 -0.69 -10.97 -4.18
N TYR A 102 -1.52 -10.35 -4.99
CA TYR A 102 -1.18 -9.13 -5.70
C TYR A 102 -1.35 -7.89 -4.82
N HIS A 103 -0.56 -6.87 -5.12
CA HIS A 103 -0.65 -5.57 -4.47
C HIS A 103 -1.83 -4.77 -4.99
N PHE A 104 -2.31 -3.84 -4.17
CA PHE A 104 -3.40 -2.94 -4.53
C PHE A 104 -3.06 -1.49 -4.20
N LEU A 105 -3.23 -0.62 -5.20
CA LEU A 105 -3.05 0.84 -5.09
C LEU A 105 -1.72 1.23 -4.42
N ASN A 106 -0.63 0.56 -4.78
CA ASN A 106 0.72 0.75 -4.24
C ASN A 106 0.83 0.64 -2.71
N THR A 107 -0.21 0.19 -1.99
CA THR A 107 -0.27 0.32 -0.52
C THR A 107 -0.64 -0.96 0.23
N SER A 108 -1.62 -1.72 -0.26
CA SER A 108 -2.02 -3.03 0.31
C SER A 108 -2.23 -2.99 1.84
N THR A 109 -2.91 -1.96 2.35
CA THR A 109 -2.98 -1.64 3.79
C THR A 109 -3.88 -2.56 4.62
N PHE A 110 -4.45 -3.63 4.04
CA PHE A 110 -5.28 -4.57 4.80
C PHE A 110 -4.47 -5.67 5.50
N ALA A 111 -3.16 -5.72 5.28
CA ALA A 111 -2.25 -6.59 6.02
C ALA A 111 -1.64 -5.89 7.25
N GLU A 112 -1.30 -6.68 8.28
CA GLU A 112 -0.60 -6.20 9.49
C GLU A 112 0.79 -5.66 9.17
N TYR A 113 1.45 -6.25 8.18
CA TYR A 113 2.68 -5.78 7.56
C TYR A 113 2.42 -5.63 6.08
N THR A 114 2.89 -4.53 5.50
CA THR A 114 2.89 -4.35 4.04
C THR A 114 4.29 -3.93 3.60
N VAL A 115 4.56 -4.06 2.31
CA VAL A 115 5.81 -3.62 1.69
C VAL A 115 5.47 -2.52 0.70
N LEU A 116 6.12 -1.36 0.83
CA LEU A 116 5.92 -0.20 -0.05
C LEU A 116 7.23 0.20 -0.73
N ASP A 117 7.12 0.73 -1.94
CA ASP A 117 8.19 1.56 -2.52
C ASP A 117 8.30 2.85 -1.69
N ALA A 118 9.53 3.32 -1.42
CA ALA A 118 9.76 4.49 -0.55
C ALA A 118 9.02 5.76 -1.04
N ALA A 119 8.90 5.92 -2.35
CA ALA A 119 8.14 7.00 -3.01
C ALA A 119 6.65 7.05 -2.63
N CYS A 120 6.10 5.95 -2.10
CA CYS A 120 4.70 5.82 -1.68
C CYS A 120 4.51 5.94 -0.16
N ALA A 121 5.55 6.32 0.58
CA ALA A 121 5.51 6.48 2.04
C ALA A 121 5.89 7.92 2.45
N VAL A 122 4.93 8.65 3.04
CA VAL A 122 5.18 10.01 3.51
C VAL A 122 5.50 9.98 5.00
N LYS A 123 6.72 10.40 5.36
CA LYS A 123 7.11 10.61 6.76
C LYS A 123 6.28 11.72 7.40
N ILE A 124 5.75 11.43 8.58
CA ILE A 124 4.98 12.38 9.38
C ILE A 124 5.65 12.62 10.74
N ASN A 125 5.32 13.76 11.34
CA ASN A 125 5.79 14.08 12.67
C ASN A 125 5.25 13.06 13.68
N PRO A 126 6.11 12.39 14.48
CA PRO A 126 5.66 11.39 15.45
C PRO A 126 4.77 11.97 16.56
N ALA A 127 4.86 13.28 16.83
CA ALA A 127 3.99 13.98 17.78
C ALA A 127 2.60 14.31 17.19
N ALA A 128 2.39 14.12 15.87
CA ALA A 128 1.10 14.33 15.26
C ALA A 128 0.12 13.23 15.72
N PRO A 129 -1.14 13.58 16.04
CA PRO A 129 -2.15 12.61 16.43
C PRO A 129 -2.46 11.70 15.24
N LEU A 130 -1.92 10.48 15.26
CA LEU A 130 -2.02 9.52 14.15
C LEU A 130 -3.46 9.28 13.71
N GLU A 131 -4.39 9.23 14.67
CA GLU A 131 -5.83 9.08 14.44
C GLU A 131 -6.40 10.18 13.52
N LYS A 132 -5.85 11.38 13.54
CA LYS A 132 -6.31 12.48 12.68
C LYS A 132 -5.55 12.51 11.35
N MET A 133 -4.29 12.11 11.34
CA MET A 133 -3.43 12.14 10.15
C MET A 133 -3.85 11.10 9.10
N CYS A 134 -4.43 9.98 9.53
CA CYS A 134 -5.04 9.00 8.64
C CYS A 134 -6.14 9.59 7.75
N LEU A 135 -6.76 10.73 8.08
CA LEU A 135 -7.77 11.35 7.21
C LEU A 135 -7.20 11.95 5.93
N LEU A 136 -5.87 12.06 5.82
CA LEU A 136 -5.18 12.77 4.74
C LEU A 136 -4.88 11.89 3.52
N SER A 137 -4.91 10.55 3.64
CA SER A 137 -4.41 9.67 2.56
C SER A 137 -5.46 9.01 1.68
N CYS A 138 -6.72 8.96 2.13
CA CYS A 138 -7.87 8.62 1.29
C CYS A 138 -9.12 9.23 1.95
N GLY A 139 -10.04 9.78 1.15
CA GLY A 139 -11.13 10.67 1.59
C GLY A 139 -11.81 10.30 2.91
N ILE A 140 -12.10 11.33 3.70
CA ILE A 140 -12.86 11.34 4.97
C ILE A 140 -14.11 10.44 4.86
N SER A 141 -14.08 9.16 5.24
CA SER A 141 -15.30 8.33 5.29
C SER A 141 -15.28 7.06 6.15
N THR A 142 -14.16 6.60 6.71
CA THR A 142 -14.11 5.20 7.22
C THR A 142 -13.48 5.03 8.60
N GLY A 143 -13.83 5.93 9.53
CA GLY A 143 -14.35 5.61 10.88
C GLY A 143 -13.55 4.78 11.91
N LYS A 144 -12.45 4.11 11.60
CA LYS A 144 -11.61 3.42 12.60
C LYS A 144 -10.13 3.47 12.23
N PHE A 145 -9.33 4.00 13.15
CA PHE A 145 -7.89 4.18 13.01
C PHE A 145 -7.15 3.04 13.73
N PHE A 146 -6.27 2.36 13.01
CA PHE A 146 -5.30 1.44 13.60
C PHE A 146 -3.91 1.83 13.13
N CYS A 147 -2.91 1.60 13.97
CA CYS A 147 -1.50 1.74 13.59
C CYS A 147 -0.88 0.36 13.49
N PHE A 148 -0.29 0.06 12.35
CA PHE A 148 0.31 -1.23 12.05
C PHE A 148 1.74 -1.04 11.57
N LYS A 149 2.51 -2.12 11.48
CA LYS A 149 3.91 -2.05 11.03
C LYS A 149 3.99 -2.05 9.51
N LEU A 150 5.10 -1.56 9.00
CA LEU A 150 5.36 -1.40 7.57
C LEU A 150 6.81 -1.71 7.27
N LEU A 151 7.04 -2.44 6.19
CA LEU A 151 8.34 -2.65 5.58
C LEU A 151 8.44 -1.77 4.35
N ILE A 152 9.60 -1.17 4.09
CA ILE A 152 9.82 -0.38 2.88
C ILE A 152 10.86 -1.09 2.04
N ALA A 153 10.51 -1.43 0.80
CA ALA A 153 11.42 -2.11 -0.11
C ALA A 153 11.83 -1.18 -1.25
N SER A 154 13.13 -0.88 -1.30
CA SER A 154 13.88 -0.21 -2.37
C SER A 154 13.41 1.20 -2.79
N SER A 155 14.38 1.97 -3.27
CA SER A 155 14.21 3.20 -4.06
C SER A 155 13.66 2.93 -5.45
#